data_AF-A0A392NVL4-F1
#
_entry.id   AF-A0A392NVL4-F1
#
_cell.length_a   1.000
_cell.length_b   1.000
_cell.length_c   1.000
_cell.angle_alpha   90.00
_cell.angle_beta   90.00
_cell.angle_gamma   90.00
#
_symmetry.space_group_name_H-M   'P 1'
#
loop_
_entity.id
_entity.type
_entity.pdbx_description
1 polymer ?
#
loop_
_entity_poly.entity_id
_entity_poly.type
_entity_poly.pdbx_seq_one_letter_code
_entity_poly.pdbx_strand_id
1 'polypeptide(L)' 'MDSMQLGRNVIIEKSHRSPRVTKDGVTVAKSIKFKDKAKNVGAELIKQVAKATNTAAGD' A
#
# COMPACT_ATOMS: atom_id res chain seq x y z
N MET A 1 -27.29 3.79 -7.11
CA MET A 1 -26.07 4.60 -7.12
C MET A 1 -25.31 4.30 -5.85
N ASP A 2 -24.15 3.65 -6.02
CA ASP A 2 -23.07 3.34 -5.07
C ASP A 2 -23.38 2.76 -3.68
N SER A 3 -23.51 1.43 -3.64
CA SER A 3 -22.96 0.64 -2.53
C SER A 3 -21.45 0.43 -2.75
N MET A 4 -20.65 1.51 -2.74
CA MET A 4 -19.19 1.41 -2.83
C MET A 4 -18.59 1.01 -1.47
N GLN A 5 -18.00 -0.19 -1.46
CA GLN A 5 -17.10 -0.81 -0.47
C GLN A 5 -16.75 0.01 0.79
N LEU A 6 -17.21 -0.46 1.96
CA LEU A 6 -16.81 0.03 3.28
C LEU A 6 -15.36 -0.41 3.61
N GLY A 7 -14.37 0.16 2.93
CA GLY A 7 -12.96 -0.01 3.24
C GLY A 7 -12.60 0.53 4.63
N ARG A 8 -11.78 -0.23 5.37
CA ARG A 8 -11.29 0.16 6.70
C ARG A 8 -10.15 1.18 6.59
N ASN A 9 -10.00 1.99 7.63
CA ASN A 9 -8.88 2.92 7.74
C ASN A 9 -7.59 2.18 8.12
N VAL A 10 -6.49 2.57 7.50
CA VAL A 10 -5.14 2.15 7.87
C VAL A 10 -4.40 3.35 8.44
N ILE A 11 -3.72 3.14 9.56
CA ILE A 11 -2.88 4.15 10.22
C ILE A 11 -1.42 3.80 9.93
N ILE A 12 -0.68 4.75 9.37
CA ILE A 12 0.72 4.59 9.00
C ILE A 12 1.56 5.55 9.85
N GLU A 13 2.51 4.99 10.59
CA GLU A 13 3.49 5.76 11.37
C GLU A 13 4.42 6.58 10.47
N LYS A 14 4.80 7.77 10.92
CA LYS A 14 5.78 8.63 10.25
C LYS A 14 6.81 9.09 11.27
N SER A 15 8.09 9.07 10.89
CA SER A 15 9.20 9.35 11.83
C SER A 15 9.23 10.76 12.41
N HIS A 16 8.69 11.76 11.70
CA HIS A 16 8.83 13.19 12.08
C HIS A 16 7.52 13.99 11.97
N ARG A 17 6.37 13.32 11.78
CA ARG A 17 5.06 13.97 11.62
C ARG A 17 3.98 13.10 12.25
N SER A 18 2.80 13.69 12.44
CA SER A 18 1.61 12.95 12.87
C SER A 18 1.35 11.73 11.95
N PRO A 19 0.83 10.62 12.52
CA PRO A 19 0.48 9.43 11.76
C PRO A 19 -0.45 9.77 10.59
N ARG A 20 -0.31 9.05 9.47
CA ARG A 20 -1.20 9.20 8.31
C ARG A 20 -2.33 8.19 8.40
N VAL A 21 -3.57 8.66 8.41
CA VAL A 21 -4.76 7.83 8.24
C VAL A 21 -5.12 7.78 6.76
N THR A 22 -5.37 6.61 6.19
CA THR A 22 -5.71 6.46 4.77
C THR A 22 -6.60 5.25 4.50
N LYS A 23 -7.36 5.32 3.39
CA LYS A 23 -8.06 4.18 2.76
C LYS A 23 -7.48 3.83 1.39
N ASP A 24 -6.43 4.53 0.95
CA ASP A 24 -5.79 4.32 -0.35
C ASP A 24 -4.87 3.10 -0.29
N GLY A 25 -5.27 2.03 -0.97
CA GLY A 25 -4.53 0.76 -1.04
C GLY A 25 -3.12 0.92 -1.62
N VAL A 26 -2.92 1.85 -2.56
CA VAL A 26 -1.60 2.11 -3.16
C VAL A 26 -0.65 2.73 -2.13
N THR A 27 -1.14 3.71 -1.35
CA THR A 27 -0.37 4.27 -0.23
C THR A 27 -0.05 3.20 0.81
N VAL A 28 -1.01 2.34 1.15
CA VAL A 28 -0.80 1.26 2.13
C VAL A 28 0.28 0.30 1.64
N ALA A 29 0.17 -0.20 0.41
CA ALA A 29 1.15 -1.13 -0.17
C ALA A 29 2.58 -0.57 -0.16
N LYS A 30 2.75 0.72 -0.49
CA LYS A 30 4.06 1.38 -0.46
C LYS A 30 4.69 1.44 0.94
N SER A 31 3.88 1.44 2.00
CA SER A 31 4.36 1.57 3.39
C SER A 31 4.80 0.25 4.03
N ILE A 32 4.43 -0.89 3.45
CA ILE A 32 4.73 -2.22 4.01
C ILE A 32 6.22 -2.53 3.84
N LYS A 33 6.91 -2.86 4.93
CA LYS A 33 8.30 -3.34 4.88
C LYS A 33 8.50 -4.40 5.95
N PHE A 34 9.15 -5.50 5.59
CA PHE A 34 9.43 -6.59 6.53
C PHE A 34 10.90 -6.55 6.96
N LYS A 35 11.16 -6.86 8.23
CA LYS A 35 12.54 -7.00 8.74
C LYS A 35 13.22 -8.23 8.17
N ASP A 36 12.48 -9.33 8.03
CA ASP A 36 12.98 -10.54 7.40
C ASP A 36 13.20 -10.32 5.90
N LYS A 37 14.41 -10.66 5.43
CA LYS A 37 14.85 -10.38 4.06
C LYS A 37 14.03 -11.14 3.03
N ALA A 38 13.76 -12.42 3.27
CA ALA A 38 13.02 -13.25 2.32
C ALA A 38 11.58 -12.74 2.13
N LYS A 39 10.89 -12.43 3.24
CA LYS A 39 9.56 -11.80 3.20
C LYS A 39 9.59 -10.43 2.53
N ASN A 40 10.62 -9.62 2.80
CA ASN A 40 10.71 -8.30 2.18
C ASN A 40 10.94 -8.37 0.68
N VAL A 41 11.78 -9.30 0.21
CA VAL A 41 11.98 -9.53 -1.24
C VAL A 41 10.66 -9.92 -1.91
N GLY A 42 9.91 -10.86 -1.33
CA GLY A 42 8.59 -11.24 -1.85
C GLY A 42 7.60 -10.05 -1.90
N ALA A 43 7.57 -9.24 -0.84
CA ALA A 43 6.73 -8.05 -0.80
C ALA A 43 7.11 -7.01 -1.86
N GLU A 44 8.41 -6.76 -2.06
CA GLU A 44 8.88 -5.82 -3.09
C GLU A 44 8.58 -6.31 -4.51
N LEU A 45 8.66 -7.62 -4.78
CA LEU A 45 8.28 -8.19 -6.08
C LEU A 45 6.80 -7.92 -6.41
N ILE A 46 5.89 -8.15 -5.46
CA ILE A 46 4.46 -7.90 -5.66
C ILE A 46 4.19 -6.41 -5.90
N LYS A 47 4.87 -5.51 -5.17
CA LYS A 47 4.75 -4.06 -5.40
C LYS A 47 5.19 -3.66 -6.81
N GLN A 48 6.25 -4.28 -7.34
CA GLN A 48 6.72 -4.00 -8.70
C GLN A 48 5.69 -4.41 -9.75
N VAL A 49 5.11 -5.61 -9.61
CA VAL A 49 4.05 -6.09 -10.51
C VAL A 49 2.83 -5.16 -10.45
N ALA A 50 2.35 -4.82 -9.25
CA ALA A 50 1.22 -3.90 -9.08
C ALA A 50 1.49 -2.51 -9.68
N LYS A 51 2.72 -1.98 -9.50
CA LYS A 51 3.11 -0.69 -10.09
C LYS A 51 3.14 -0.74 -11.62
N ALA A 52 3.60 -1.84 -12.20
CA ALA A 52 3.59 -2.03 -13.64
C ALA A 52 2.15 -2.07 -14.18
N THR A 53 1.24 -2.79 -13.51
CA THR A 53 -0.19 -2.81 -13.86
C THR A 53 -0.80 -1.41 -13.82
N ASN A 54 -0.64 -0.68 -12.72
CA ASN A 54 -1.17 0.69 -12.60
C ASN A 54 -0.55 1.64 -13.65
N THR A 55 0.72 1.44 -14.05
CA THR A 55 1.33 2.23 -15.13
C THR A 55 0.70 1.92 -16.49
N ALA A 56 0.34 0.67 -16.73
CA ALA A 56 -0.24 0.23 -17.99
C ALA A 56 -1.76 0.51 -18.10
N ALA A 57 -2.49 0.37 -16.99
CA ALA A 57 -3.95 0.43 -16.96
C ALA A 57 -4.51 1.73 -16.34
N GLY A 58 -3.72 2.42 -15.50
CA GLY A 58 -4.12 3.66 -14.82
C GLY A 58 -4.87 3.48 -13.50
N ASP A 59 -5.16 2.24 -13.11
CA ASP A 59 -5.72 1.81 -11.81
C ASP A 59 -5.11 0.45 -11.41
#